data_AF-A0A6S4USJ4-F1
#
_entry.id   AF-A0A6S4USJ4-F1
#
_cell.length_a   1.000
_cell.length_b   1.000
_cell.length_c   1.000
_cell.angle_alpha   90.00
_cell.angle_beta   90.00
_cell.angle_gamma   90.00
#
_symmetry.space_group_name_H-M   'P 1'
#
loop_
_entity.id
_entity.type
_entity.pdbx_description
1 polymer ?
#
loop_
_entity_poly.entity_id
_entity_poly.type
_entity_poly.pdbx_seq_one_letter_code
_entity_poly.pdbx_strand_id
1 'polypeptide(L)'
;MATRGINKLSALQVKKAKPDPDKMYKLSDGGNLYLRIDQSGSKYWIFNYTRPFLAKRNDLSLGTYPEVSLDDARTIRDEYKKLIKQGIDPAMERIETKSQKQKEAENTFRIVAEAWLYKREL
;
A
#
# COMPACT_ATOMS: atom_id res chain seq x y z
N MET A 1 -8.55 -26.58 11.64
CA MET A 1 -8.77 -25.31 10.91
C MET A 1 -8.07 -25.41 9.56
N ALA A 2 -8.81 -25.42 8.44
CA ALA A 2 -8.19 -25.51 7.11
C ALA A 2 -7.27 -24.30 6.88
N THR A 3 -5.97 -24.54 6.69
CA THR A 3 -5.00 -23.50 6.33
C THR A 3 -5.41 -22.89 5.00
N ARG A 4 -5.91 -21.65 5.01
CA ARG A 4 -6.17 -20.91 3.77
C ARG A 4 -4.84 -20.75 3.03
N GLY A 5 -4.71 -21.38 1.86
CA GLY A 5 -3.50 -21.29 1.04
C GLY A 5 -3.08 -19.84 0.77
N ILE A 6 -1.77 -19.61 0.63
CA ILE A 6 -1.18 -18.31 0.31
C ILE A 6 -0.64 -18.32 -1.13
N ASN A 7 -0.46 -17.14 -1.72
CA ASN A 7 0.13 -16.96 -3.05
C ASN A 7 -0.61 -17.72 -4.17
N LYS A 8 -1.94 -17.66 -4.19
CA LYS A 8 -2.80 -18.43 -5.11
C LYS A 8 -2.89 -17.84 -6.51
N LEU A 9 -2.71 -16.53 -6.66
CA LEU A 9 -2.81 -15.88 -7.96
C LEU A 9 -1.51 -16.05 -8.74
N SER A 10 -1.63 -16.10 -10.07
CA SER A 10 -0.52 -15.94 -11.01
C SER A 10 -0.59 -14.60 -11.73
N ALA A 11 0.56 -14.11 -12.21
CA ALA A 11 0.61 -12.88 -13.00
C ALA A 11 -0.31 -12.95 -14.25
N LEU A 12 -0.44 -14.12 -14.85
CA LEU A 12 -1.36 -14.36 -15.97
C LEU A 12 -2.83 -14.21 -15.57
N GLN A 13 -3.23 -14.72 -14.40
CA GLN A 13 -4.60 -14.56 -13.89
C GLN A 13 -4.91 -13.10 -13.60
N VAL A 14 -3.98 -12.38 -12.96
CA VAL A 14 -4.10 -10.94 -12.68
C VAL A 14 -4.27 -10.14 -13.97
N LYS A 15 -3.43 -10.41 -14.97
CA LYS A 15 -3.48 -9.74 -16.27
C LYS A 15 -4.79 -10.02 -17.00
N LYS A 16 -5.22 -11.28 -17.04
CA LYS A 16 -6.44 -11.71 -17.75
C LYS A 16 -7.75 -11.34 -17.06
N ALA A 17 -7.72 -10.96 -15.78
CA ALA A 17 -8.93 -10.59 -15.06
C ALA A 17 -9.59 -9.35 -15.69
N LYS A 18 -10.88 -9.47 -16.05
CA LYS A 18 -11.67 -8.44 -16.73
C LYS A 18 -12.65 -7.78 -15.77
N PRO A 19 -12.98 -6.48 -15.93
CA PRO A 19 -14.06 -5.89 -15.15
C PRO A 19 -15.38 -6.62 -15.40
N ASP A 20 -16.20 -6.68 -14.36
CA ASP A 20 -17.61 -7.06 -14.46
C ASP A 20 -18.40 -5.75 -14.49
N PRO A 21 -19.20 -5.48 -15.54
CA PRO A 21 -19.96 -4.23 -15.66
C PRO A 21 -20.96 -4.02 -14.51
N ASP A 22 -21.46 -5.10 -13.93
CA ASP A 22 -22.55 -5.05 -12.96
C ASP A 22 -22.05 -4.90 -11.52
N LYS A 23 -20.80 -5.30 -11.24
CA LYS A 23 -20.27 -5.26 -9.87
C LYS A 23 -18.75 -5.24 -9.76
N MET A 24 -18.28 -4.63 -8.68
CA MET A 24 -16.90 -4.86 -8.22
C MET A 24 -16.74 -6.27 -7.65
N TYR A 25 -15.58 -6.89 -7.87
CA TYR A 25 -15.26 -8.19 -7.31
C TYR A 25 -13.81 -8.30 -6.85
N LYS A 26 -13.51 -9.36 -6.09
CA LYS A 26 -12.23 -9.58 -5.43
C LYS A 26 -11.65 -10.93 -5.84
N LEU A 27 -10.38 -10.96 -6.22
CA LEU A 27 -9.60 -12.18 -6.46
C LEU A 27 -8.60 -12.36 -5.31
N SER A 28 -8.75 -13.42 -4.52
CA SER A 28 -7.91 -13.65 -3.34
C SER A 28 -6.57 -14.28 -3.70
N ASP A 29 -5.48 -13.61 -3.34
CA ASP A 29 -4.12 -14.19 -3.38
C ASP A 29 -3.81 -15.01 -2.11
N GLY A 30 -4.46 -14.66 -1.00
CA GLY A 30 -4.23 -15.30 0.30
C GLY A 30 -3.30 -14.50 1.20
N GLY A 31 -3.18 -14.92 2.46
CA GLY A 31 -2.45 -14.12 3.46
C GLY A 31 -3.04 -12.72 3.67
N ASN A 32 -4.36 -12.60 3.51
CA ASN A 32 -5.16 -11.36 3.50
C ASN A 32 -4.86 -10.36 2.36
N LEU A 33 -4.15 -10.79 1.33
CA LEU A 33 -3.99 -10.03 0.10
C LEU A 33 -5.06 -10.45 -0.93
N TYR A 34 -5.65 -9.47 -1.61
CA TYR A 34 -6.53 -9.70 -2.74
C TYR A 34 -6.43 -8.56 -3.76
N LEU A 35 -6.74 -8.87 -5.02
CA LEU A 35 -6.93 -7.90 -6.08
C LEU A 35 -8.40 -7.51 -6.12
N ARG A 36 -8.72 -6.23 -5.94
CA ARG A 36 -10.06 -5.68 -6.17
C ARG A 36 -10.12 -5.13 -7.59
N ILE A 37 -11.13 -5.54 -8.34
CA ILE A 37 -11.40 -5.09 -9.70
C ILE A 37 -12.71 -4.31 -9.66
N ASP A 38 -12.66 -3.05 -10.06
CA ASP A 38 -13.87 -2.23 -10.16
C ASP A 38 -14.53 -2.36 -11.54
N GLN A 39 -15.71 -1.76 -11.67
CA GLN A 39 -16.48 -1.75 -12.92
C GLN A 39 -15.77 -0.95 -14.03
N SER A 40 -14.92 0.03 -13.66
CA SER A 40 -14.14 0.83 -14.62
C SER A 40 -12.99 0.04 -15.26
N GLY A 41 -12.60 -1.10 -14.66
CA GLY A 41 -11.44 -1.88 -15.07
C GLY A 41 -10.18 -1.61 -14.25
N SER A 42 -10.21 -0.67 -13.30
CA SER A 42 -9.09 -0.39 -12.42
C SER A 42 -8.91 -1.54 -11.42
N LYS A 43 -7.65 -1.88 -11.17
CA LYS A 43 -7.24 -3.03 -10.37
C LYS A 43 -6.43 -2.55 -9.18
N TYR A 44 -6.86 -2.86 -7.97
CA TYR A 44 -6.24 -2.41 -6.73
C TYR A 44 -5.77 -3.59 -5.90
N TRP A 45 -4.52 -3.56 -5.45
CA TRP A 45 -4.03 -4.47 -4.43
C TRP A 45 -4.52 -4.03 -3.08
N ILE A 46 -5.26 -4.88 -2.38
CA ILE A 46 -5.79 -4.59 -1.06
C ILE A 46 -5.26 -5.62 -0.06
N PHE A 47 -4.70 -5.11 1.03
CA PHE A 47 -4.33 -5.89 2.20
C PHE A 47 -5.37 -5.67 3.32
N ASN A 48 -6.06 -6.75 3.69
CA ASN A 48 -7.00 -6.73 4.81
C ASN A 48 -6.29 -7.14 6.11
N TYR A 49 -6.44 -6.35 7.16
CA TYR A 49 -5.85 -6.69 8.45
C TYR A 49 -6.68 -6.16 9.60
N THR A 50 -6.43 -6.68 10.79
CA THR A 50 -7.00 -6.15 12.03
C THR A 50 -6.01 -5.16 12.61
N ARG A 51 -6.45 -3.93 12.86
CA ARG A 51 -5.61 -2.91 13.50
C ARG A 51 -5.26 -3.35 14.91
N PRO A 52 -3.96 -3.29 15.31
CA PRO A 52 -3.52 -3.79 16.62
C PRO A 52 -4.19 -3.06 17.80
N PHE A 53 -4.43 -1.75 17.68
CA PHE A 53 -4.97 -0.93 18.77
C PHE A 53 -6.50 -0.89 18.86
N LEU A 54 -7.20 -1.08 17.74
CA LEU A 54 -8.67 -0.90 17.66
C LEU A 54 -9.43 -2.22 17.54
N ALA A 55 -8.73 -3.35 17.39
CA ALA A 55 -9.31 -4.67 17.08
C ALA A 55 -10.29 -4.68 15.88
N LYS A 56 -10.24 -3.64 15.03
CA LYS A 56 -11.14 -3.42 13.90
C LYS A 56 -10.46 -3.84 12.59
N ARG A 57 -11.22 -4.50 11.72
CA ARG A 57 -10.76 -4.82 10.37
C ARG A 57 -10.62 -3.55 9.53
N ASN A 58 -9.56 -3.49 8.76
CA ASN A 58 -9.23 -2.40 7.86
C ASN A 58 -8.75 -2.96 6.51
N ASP A 59 -9.17 -2.32 5.42
CA ASP A 59 -8.65 -2.57 4.07
C ASP A 59 -7.64 -1.47 3.75
N LEU A 60 -6.40 -1.86 3.47
CA LEU A 60 -5.33 -0.94 3.06
C LEU A 60 -4.96 -1.19 1.60
N SER A 61 -5.12 -0.15 0.79
CA SER A 61 -4.66 -0.18 -0.60
C SER A 61 -3.14 -0.13 -0.65
N LEU A 62 -2.53 -1.13 -1.29
CA LEU A 62 -1.08 -1.24 -1.53
C LEU A 62 -0.65 -0.55 -2.83
N GLY A 63 -1.60 -0.23 -3.71
CA GLY A 63 -1.36 0.37 -5.02
C GLY A 63 -2.24 -0.21 -6.10
N THR A 64 -2.10 0.30 -7.31
CA THR A 64 -2.83 -0.11 -8.50
C THR A 64 -1.97 -1.01 -9.39
N TYR A 65 -2.58 -1.98 -10.05
CA TYR A 65 -1.93 -2.72 -11.13
C TYR A 65 -2.08 -1.93 -12.44
N PRO A 66 -1.05 -1.81 -13.30
CA PRO A 66 0.22 -2.55 -13.28
C PRO A 66 1.38 -1.88 -12.52
N GLU A 67 1.19 -0.69 -11.94
CA GLU A 67 2.25 0.05 -11.23
C GLU A 67 2.85 -0.76 -10.08
N VAL A 68 2.00 -1.48 -9.33
CA VAL A 68 2.42 -2.48 -8.34
C VAL A 68 2.16 -3.86 -8.91
N SER A 69 3.22 -4.66 -9.07
CA SER A 69 3.11 -6.03 -9.55
C SER A 69 2.55 -6.97 -8.47
N LEU A 70 2.19 -8.20 -8.85
CA LEU A 70 1.76 -9.21 -7.88
C LEU A 70 2.87 -9.56 -6.88
N ASP A 71 4.13 -9.54 -7.33
CA ASP A 71 5.27 -9.85 -6.46
C ASP A 71 5.51 -8.71 -5.46
N ASP A 72 5.50 -7.46 -5.94
CA ASP A 72 5.62 -6.27 -5.09
C ASP A 72 4.50 -6.24 -4.04
N ALA A 73 3.26 -6.53 -4.44
CA ALA A 73 2.13 -6.60 -3.52
C ALA A 73 2.31 -7.67 -2.42
N ARG A 74 2.98 -8.80 -2.73
CA ARG A 74 3.32 -9.84 -1.74
C ARG A 74 4.44 -9.40 -0.81
N THR A 75 5.46 -8.73 -1.34
CA THR A 75 6.55 -8.15 -0.55
C THR A 75 6.01 -7.12 0.45
N ILE A 76 5.21 -6.15 0.00
CA ILE A 76 4.58 -5.14 0.85
C ILE A 76 3.67 -5.78 1.91
N ARG A 77 2.89 -6.80 1.53
CA ARG A 77 2.06 -7.58 2.48
C ARG A 77 2.91 -8.16 3.60
N ASP A 78 4.05 -8.75 3.27
CA ASP A 78 4.91 -9.43 4.25
C ASP A 78 5.64 -8.42 5.15
N GLU A 79 6.00 -7.25 4.63
CA GLU A 79 6.47 -6.11 5.43
C GLU A 79 5.40 -5.62 6.41
N TYR A 80 4.18 -5.39 5.95
CA TYR A 80 3.09 -4.93 6.82
C TYR A 80 2.71 -5.97 7.89
N LYS A 81 2.82 -7.26 7.59
CA LYS A 81 2.67 -8.30 8.61
C LYS A 81 3.76 -8.23 9.68
N LYS A 82 5.00 -7.88 9.33
CA LYS A 82 6.07 -7.68 10.31
C LYS A 82 5.75 -6.48 11.21
N LEU A 83 5.29 -5.36 10.65
CA LEU A 83 4.87 -4.18 11.41
C LEU A 83 3.74 -4.52 12.40
N ILE A 84 2.71 -5.24 11.94
CA ILE A 84 1.58 -5.64 12.81
C ILE A 84 2.07 -6.53 13.96
N LYS A 85 3.02 -7.44 13.72
CA LYS A 85 3.62 -8.26 14.78
C LYS A 85 4.39 -7.44 15.81
N GLN A 86 4.92 -6.29 15.41
CA GLN A 86 5.56 -5.32 16.30
C GLN A 86 4.55 -4.37 16.97
N GLY A 87 3.25 -4.53 16.71
CA GLY A 87 2.20 -3.67 17.24
C GLY A 87 2.01 -2.36 16.47
N ILE A 88 2.70 -2.16 15.35
CA ILE A 88 2.62 -0.93 14.55
C ILE A 88 1.46 -1.05 13.54
N ASP A 89 0.62 -0.02 13.44
CA ASP A 89 -0.45 0.04 12.44
C ASP A 89 0.12 0.51 11.08
N PRO A 90 0.13 -0.32 10.02
CA PRO A 90 0.70 0.05 8.72
C PRO A 90 0.05 1.28 8.08
N ALA A 91 -1.23 1.55 8.38
CA ALA A 91 -1.90 2.74 7.87
C ALA A 91 -1.34 4.03 8.50
N MET A 92 -0.98 3.98 9.78
CA MET A 92 -0.38 5.10 10.50
C MET A 92 1.06 5.32 10.03
N GLU A 93 1.84 4.23 9.95
CA GLU A 93 3.23 4.26 9.47
C GLU A 93 3.33 4.93 8.08
N ARG A 94 2.40 4.62 7.17
CA ARG A 94 2.38 5.22 5.83
C ARG A 94 2.12 6.73 5.86
N ILE A 95 1.25 7.19 6.77
CA ILE A 95 0.94 8.62 6.93
C ILE A 95 2.16 9.33 7.52
N GLU A 96 2.76 8.76 8.56
CA GLU A 96 3.93 9.30 9.24
C GLU A 96 5.13 9.40 8.31
N THR A 97 5.45 8.32 7.58
CA THR A 97 6.52 8.32 6.57
C THR A 97 6.30 9.40 5.50
N LYS A 98 5.06 9.61 5.04
CA LYS A 98 4.75 10.65 4.06
C LYS A 98 4.95 12.05 4.66
N SER A 99 4.49 12.28 5.88
CA SER A 99 4.67 13.56 6.59
C SER A 99 6.15 13.86 6.83
N GLN A 100 6.92 12.85 7.23
CA GLN A 100 8.35 12.99 7.50
C GLN A 100 9.11 13.38 6.23
N LYS A 101 8.87 12.70 5.11
CA LYS A 101 9.47 13.06 3.81
C LYS A 101 9.11 14.48 3.36
N GLN A 102 7.89 14.93 3.63
CA GLN A 102 7.47 16.29 3.32
C GLN A 102 8.25 17.33 4.16
N LYS A 103 8.37 17.10 5.47
CA LYS A 103 9.15 17.97 6.36
C LYS A 103 10.63 18.02 5.97
N GLU A 104 11.21 16.90 5.57
CA GLU A 104 12.59 16.82 5.09
C GLU A 104 12.79 17.65 3.81
N ALA A 105 11.84 17.61 2.88
CA ALA A 105 11.87 18.43 1.67
C ALA A 105 11.73 19.94 2.00
N GLU A 106 10.83 20.31 2.90
CA GLU A 106 10.63 21.70 3.37
C GLU A 106 11.89 22.23 4.08
N ASN A 107 12.50 21.42 4.94
CA ASN A 107 13.75 21.77 5.62
C ASN A 107 14.90 21.98 4.63
N THR A 108 14.99 21.14 3.60
CA THR A 108 16.01 21.27 2.55
C THR A 108 15.82 22.56 1.77
N PHE A 109 14.59 22.91 1.40
CA PHE A 109 14.29 24.17 0.72
C PHE A 109 14.65 25.38 1.58
N ARG A 110 14.31 25.37 2.88
CA ARG A 110 14.65 26.44 3.82
C ARG A 110 16.15 26.70 3.86
N ILE A 111 16.96 25.65 4.00
CA ILE A 111 18.43 25.77 4.06
C ILE A 111 18.98 26.41 2.78
N VAL A 112 18.50 25.99 1.61
CA VAL A 112 18.93 26.57 0.32
C VAL A 112 18.51 28.03 0.19
N ALA A 113 17.29 28.37 0.61
CA ALA A 113 16.77 29.73 0.56
C ALA A 113 17.56 30.68 1.49
N GLU A 114 17.86 30.24 2.72
CA GLU A 114 18.69 30.99 3.68
C GLU A 114 20.10 31.23 3.13
N ALA A 115 20.73 30.21 2.56
CA ALA A 115 22.05 30.33 1.94
C ALA A 115 22.05 31.33 0.76
N TRP A 116 20.99 31.34 -0.05
CA TRP A 116 20.86 32.29 -1.15
C TRP A 116 20.64 33.73 -0.68
N LEU A 117 19.77 33.95 0.32
CA LEU A 117 19.55 35.28 0.91
C LEU A 117 20.85 35.83 1.49
N TYR A 118 21.56 35.02 2.28
CA TYR A 118 22.85 35.40 2.85
C TYR A 118 23.87 35.78 1.76
N LYS A 119 23.93 35.03 0.66
CA LYS A 119 24.83 35.34 -0.47
C LYS A 119 24.44 36.61 -1.22
N ARG A 120 23.16 36.99 -1.24
CA ARG A 120 22.67 38.19 -1.92
C ARG A 120 22.88 39.47 -1.09
N GLU A 121 22.96 39.34 0.23
CA GLU A 121 23.23 40.44 1.15
C GLU A 121 24.73 40.74 1.33
N LEU A 122 25.61 39.94 0.73
CA LEU A 122 27.05 40.18 0.57
C LEU A 122 27.37 40.83 -0.79
#